data_AF-A0A077P623-F1
#
_entry.id   AF-A0A077P623-F1
#
_cell.length_a   1.000
_cell.length_b   1.000
_cell.length_c   1.000
_cell.angle_alpha   90.00
_cell.angle_beta   90.00
_cell.angle_gamma   90.00
#
_symmetry.space_group_name_H-M   'P 1'
#
loop_
_entity.id
_entity.type
_entity.pdbx_description
1 polymer ?
#
loop_
_entity_poly.entity_id
_entity_poly.type
_entity_poly.pdbx_seq_one_letter_code
_entity_poly.pdbx_strand_id
1 'polypeptide(L)' 'MQSEHVLSLRNLEEMMTERGIEVDHSTLYRWVIQLTPLLGKAFRRHKRPVGRR' A
#
# COMPACT_ATOMS: atom_id res chain seq x y z
N MET A 1 10.77 10.77 18.49
CA MET A 1 9.89 9.66 18.92
C MET A 1 8.55 9.83 18.21
N GLN A 2 8.46 9.37 16.98
CA GLN A 2 7.23 9.25 16.16
C GLN A 2 7.58 8.17 15.14
N SER A 3 6.80 7.13 14.86
CA SER A 3 5.67 6.46 15.50
C SER A 3 5.61 5.13 14.73
N GLU A 4 5.10 4.06 15.33
CA GLU A 4 4.85 2.81 14.61
C GLU A 4 3.86 3.09 13.46
N HIS A 5 4.39 3.24 12.23
CA HIS A 5 3.56 3.36 11.04
C HIS A 5 3.00 1.98 10.69
N VAL A 6 1.96 1.57 11.42
CA VAL A 6 1.02 0.58 10.91
C VAL A 6 0.53 1.16 9.57
N LEU A 7 0.69 0.44 8.46
CA LEU A 7 0.30 0.88 7.12
C LEU A 7 -1.23 1.05 7.04
N SER A 8 -1.71 2.18 7.58
CA SER A 8 -3.10 2.61 7.49
C SER A 8 -3.26 3.55 6.30
N LEU A 9 -4.49 3.66 5.80
CA LEU A 9 -4.84 4.52 4.69
C LEU A 9 -4.52 6.00 4.99
N ARG A 10 -4.76 6.42 6.24
CA ARG A 10 -4.45 7.76 6.76
C ARG A 10 -2.96 8.05 6.76
N ASN A 11 -2.13 7.08 7.13
CA ASN A 11 -0.68 7.25 7.12
C ASN A 11 -0.17 7.39 5.68
N LEU A 12 -0.77 6.68 4.71
CA LEU A 12 -0.42 6.81 3.30
C LEU A 12 -0.82 8.19 2.74
N GLU A 13 -1.98 8.69 3.11
CA GLU A 13 -2.46 10.04 2.77
C GLU A 13 -1.55 11.13 3.33
N GLU A 14 -1.14 11.01 4.60
CA GLU A 14 -0.16 11.91 5.23
C GLU A 14 1.19 11.86 4.48
N MET A 15 1.72 10.68 4.17
CA MET A 15 2.97 10.53 3.41
C MET A 15 2.90 11.10 1.99
N MET A 16 1.74 11.04 1.33
CA MET A 16 1.54 11.63 0.01
C MET A 16 1.45 13.15 0.09
N THR A 17 0.76 13.65 1.12
CA THR A 17 0.65 15.09 1.39
C THR A 17 2.01 15.71 1.74
N GLU A 18 2.83 15.03 2.54
CA GLU A 18 4.22 15.43 2.84
C GLU A 18 5.09 15.55 1.58
N ARG A 19 4.76 14.79 0.53
CA ARG A 19 5.44 14.84 -0.79
C ARG A 19 4.83 15.88 -1.73
N GLY A 20 3.89 16.69 -1.26
CA GLY A 20 3.16 17.69 -2.06
C GLY A 20 2.12 17.08 -2.99
N ILE A 21 1.71 15.84 -2.76
CA ILE A 21 0.67 15.16 -3.56
C ILE A 21 -0.61 15.15 -2.73
N GLU A 22 -1.49 16.11 -3.00
CA GLU A 22 -2.82 16.17 -2.39
C GLU A 22 -3.72 15.13 -3.08
N VAL A 23 -4.05 14.07 -2.35
CA VAL A 23 -4.91 12.98 -2.86
C VAL A 23 -6.10 12.85 -1.94
N ASP A 24 -7.30 12.97 -2.49
CA ASP A 24 -8.53 12.73 -1.75
C ASP A 24 -8.58 11.28 -1.23
N HIS A 25 -9.07 11.12 0.00
CA HIS A 25 -9.18 9.85 0.70
C HIS A 25 -9.85 8.76 -0.14
N SER A 26 -10.91 9.09 -0.89
CA SER A 26 -11.63 8.14 -1.74
C SER A 26 -10.82 7.73 -2.97
N THR A 27 -9.97 8.63 -3.48
CA THR A 27 -9.07 8.36 -4.60
C THR A 27 -7.97 7.39 -4.18
N LEU A 28 -7.38 7.64 -3.01
CA LEU A 28 -6.35 6.79 -2.42
C LEU A 28 -6.92 5.41 -2.08
N TYR A 29 -8.11 5.33 -1.49
CA TYR A 29 -8.83 4.08 -1.24
C TYR A 29 -9.06 3.28 -2.53
N ARG A 30 -9.56 3.94 -3.58
CA ARG A 30 -9.80 3.31 -4.88
C ARG A 30 -8.51 2.78 -5.51
N TRP A 31 -7.42 3.53 -5.43
CA TRP A 31 -6.10 3.08 -5.89
C TRP A 31 -5.62 1.86 -5.12
N VAL A 32 -5.78 1.82 -3.79
CA VAL A 32 -5.42 0.65 -2.99
C VAL A 32 -6.23 -0.57 -3.44
N ILE A 33 -7.54 -0.46 -3.62
CA ILE A 33 -8.38 -1.58 -4.10
C ILE A 33 -7.92 -2.07 -5.48
N GLN A 34 -7.58 -1.17 -6.40
CA GLN A 34 -7.16 -1.54 -7.75
C GLN A 34 -5.74 -2.10 -7.81
N LEU A 35 -4.81 -1.54 -7.04
CA LEU A 35 -3.39 -1.90 -7.06
C LEU A 35 -3.11 -3.17 -6.25
N THR A 36 -3.84 -3.42 -5.17
CA THR A 36 -3.66 -4.62 -4.32
C THR A 36 -3.65 -5.93 -5.11
N PRO A 37 -4.61 -6.25 -6.01
CA PRO A 37 -4.58 -7.47 -6.79
C PRO A 37 -3.44 -7.51 -7.82
N LEU A 38 -3.03 -6.36 -8.36
CA LEU A 38 -1.90 -6.26 -9.29
C LEU A 38 -0.58 -6.53 -8.57
N LEU A 39 -0.39 -5.92 -7.41
CA LEU A 39 0.73 -6.20 -6.50
C LEU A 39 0.73 -7.65 -6.05
N GLY A 40 -0.43 -8.22 -5.72
CA GLY A 40 -0.57 -9.63 -5.39
C GLY A 40 -0.11 -10.56 -6.52
N LYS A 41 -0.48 -10.26 -7.77
CA LYS A 41 -0.01 -11.01 -8.96
C LYS A 41 1.50 -10.86 -9.16
N ALA A 42 2.02 -9.64 -9.07
CA ALA A 42 3.45 -9.35 -9.20
C ALA A 42 4.25 -10.05 -8.09
N PHE A 43 3.79 -9.99 -6.84
CA PHE A 43 4.45 -10.66 -5.72
C PHE A 43 4.39 -12.17 -5.83
N ARG A 44 3.28 -12.77 -6.29
CA ARG A 44 3.24 -14.22 -6.56
C ARG A 44 4.28 -14.66 -7.58
N ARG A 45 4.59 -13.83 -8.59
CA ARG A 45 5.62 -14.13 -9.59
C ARG A 45 7.05 -14.12 -8.99
N HIS A 46 7.29 -13.29 -7.97
CA HIS A 46 8.62 -13.13 -7.37
C HIS A 46 8.78 -13.84 -6.03
N LYS A 47 7.70 -14.28 -5.40
CA LYS A 47 7.74 -15.06 -4.16
C LYS A 47 8.12 -16.50 -4.49
N ARG A 48 9.21 -16.96 -3.86
CA ARG A 48 9.55 -18.39 -3.84
C ARG A 48 8.39 -19.16 -3.18
N PRO A 49 8.03 -20.35 -3.69
CA PRO A 49 7.05 -21.19 -3.01
C PRO A 49 7.58 -21.48 -1.60
N VAL A 50 6.89 -20.94 -0.59
CA VAL A 50 7.16 -21.21 0.81
C VAL A 50 6.20 -22.30 1.24
N GLY A 51 6.74 -23.50 1.47
CA GLY A 51 5.98 -24.71 1.75
C GLY A 51 6.29 -25.84 0.77
N ARG A 52 7.36 -26.58 1.04
CA ARG A 52 7.45 -28.00 0.70
C ARG A 52 7.49 -28.74 2.03
N ARG A 53 6.32 -29.10 2.57
CA ARG A 53 6.17 -30.16 3.54
C ARG A 53 4.79 -30.76 3.44
#